data_AF-A0A0J7KWN5-F1
#
_entry.id   AF-A0A0J7KWN5-F1
#
_cell.length_a   1.000
_cell.length_b   1.000
_cell.length_c   1.000
_cell.angle_alpha   90.00
_cell.angle_beta   90.00
_cell.angle_gamma   90.00
#
_symmetry.space_group_name_H-M   'P 1'
#
loop_
_entity.id
_entity.type
_entity.pdbx_description
1 polymer ?
#
loop_
_entity_poly.entity_id
_entity_poly.type
_entity_poly.pdbx_seq_one_letter_code
_entity_poly.pdbx_strand_id
1 'polypeptide(L)'
;MTAIPTYACMKDRHLGKFTLCAVISMLICFGTYSIVGYFGYLTFGSGKVPSDILQGYTEKSTVLTVAIIAIAVKNFTTYPIVLYCGRDALLGIFNVNLDRIGVRVIVTLIWFVSSLVIAILVPDISPVINLLGTLSAIFIFVLPGICLLQNILLKDPELYLNKNRLLIVFAILLITLGAFVCGVVFMQTLQDLYKTPSKSLPLVTGFRQFKESLCV
;
A
#
# COMPACT_ATOMS: atom_id res chain seq x y z
N MET A 1 -8.51 -4.98 4.28
CA MET A 1 -9.97 -5.25 4.34
C MET A 1 -10.67 -4.13 3.60
N THR A 2 -11.71 -4.42 2.83
CA THR A 2 -12.47 -3.44 2.05
C THR A 2 -13.57 -2.80 2.90
N ALA A 3 -13.91 -1.53 2.63
CA ALA A 3 -14.88 -0.78 3.43
C ALA A 3 -16.28 -1.42 3.47
N ILE A 4 -16.69 -2.07 2.37
CA ILE A 4 -18.03 -2.66 2.21
C ILE A 4 -18.30 -3.82 3.18
N PRO A 5 -17.48 -4.91 3.23
CA PRO A 5 -17.69 -5.98 4.19
C PRO A 5 -17.47 -5.52 5.64
N THR A 6 -16.56 -4.59 5.89
CA THR A 6 -16.39 -4.02 7.23
C THR A 6 -17.65 -3.28 7.69
N TYR A 7 -18.27 -2.51 6.80
CA TYR A 7 -19.57 -1.88 7.05
C TYR A 7 -20.68 -2.92 7.28
N ALA A 8 -20.70 -3.99 6.48
CA ALA A 8 -21.69 -5.07 6.61
C ALA A 8 -21.59 -5.82 7.95
N CYS A 9 -20.39 -5.95 8.51
CA CYS A 9 -20.14 -6.61 9.80
C CYS A 9 -20.37 -5.71 11.02
N MET A 10 -20.66 -4.42 10.85
CA MET A 10 -20.94 -3.55 12.01
C MET A 10 -22.28 -3.89 12.66
N LYS A 11 -22.29 -3.90 14.00
CA LYS A 11 -23.49 -4.12 14.82
C LYS A 11 -24.62 -3.13 14.47
N ASP A 12 -24.28 -1.84 14.35
CA ASP A 12 -25.20 -0.79 13.93
C ASP A 12 -24.84 -0.27 12.54
N ARG A 13 -25.67 -0.60 11.54
CA ARG A 13 -25.45 -0.22 10.14
C ARG A 13 -25.91 1.21 9.85
N HIS A 14 -25.23 2.19 10.46
CA HIS A 14 -25.48 3.62 10.21
C HIS A 14 -24.26 4.27 9.56
N LEU A 15 -24.45 4.94 8.41
CA LEU A 15 -23.37 5.57 7.65
C LEU A 15 -22.61 6.61 8.48
N GLY A 16 -23.30 7.42 9.28
CA GLY A 16 -22.65 8.39 10.15
C GLY A 16 -21.71 7.76 11.20
N LYS A 17 -22.10 6.62 11.79
CA LYS A 17 -21.25 5.91 12.76
C LYS A 17 -20.03 5.28 12.07
N PHE A 18 -20.23 4.74 10.87
CA PHE A 18 -19.13 4.23 10.04
C PHE A 18 -18.10 5.32 9.73
N THR A 19 -18.56 6.45 9.22
CA THR A 19 -17.69 7.57 8.84
C THR A 19 -16.95 8.10 10.06
N LEU A 20 -17.62 8.24 11.21
CA LEU A 20 -16.96 8.65 12.45
C LEU A 20 -15.84 7.68 12.86
N CYS A 21 -16.12 6.37 12.85
CA CYS A 21 -15.14 5.34 13.17
C CYS A 21 -13.95 5.36 12.19
N ALA A 22 -14.23 5.51 10.90
CA ALA A 22 -13.20 5.60 9.85
C ALA A 22 -12.34 6.85 10.02
N VAL A 23 -12.93 8.01 10.32
CA VAL A 23 -12.19 9.27 10.55
C VAL A 23 -11.32 9.16 11.80
N ILE A 24 -11.83 8.63 12.91
CA ILE A 24 -11.03 8.43 14.13
C ILE A 24 -9.85 7.50 13.85
N SER A 25 -10.09 6.38 13.16
CA SER A 25 -9.03 5.43 12.80
C SER A 25 -7.97 6.07 11.92
N MET A 26 -8.39 6.86 10.93
CA MET A 26 -7.49 7.58 10.03
C MET A 26 -6.64 8.62 10.76
N LEU A 27 -7.23 9.35 11.74
CA LEU A 27 -6.50 10.31 12.57
C LEU A 27 -5.42 9.63 13.43
N ILE A 28 -5.74 8.47 14.02
CA ILE A 28 -4.76 7.68 14.79
C ILE A 28 -3.62 7.20 13.87
N CYS A 29 -3.93 6.67 12.69
CA CYS A 29 -2.93 6.26 11.71
C CYS A 29 -2.05 7.43 11.26
N PHE A 30 -2.66 8.59 10.97
CA PHE A 30 -1.93 9.79 10.58
C PHE A 30 -0.97 10.26 11.68
N GLY A 31 -1.42 10.29 12.93
CA GLY A 31 -0.60 10.68 14.08
C GLY A 31 0.57 9.72 14.29
N THR A 32 0.32 8.42 14.30
CA THR A 32 1.36 7.40 14.48
C THR A 32 2.40 7.43 13.36
N TYR A 33 2.00 7.54 12.09
CA TYR A 33 2.94 7.67 10.97
C TYR A 33 3.75 8.97 11.01
N SER A 34 3.12 10.09 11.38
CA SER A 34 3.82 11.37 11.50
C SER A 34 4.87 11.34 12.61
N ILE A 35 4.54 10.75 13.76
CA ILE A 35 5.48 10.57 14.89
C ILE A 35 6.68 9.72 14.48
N VAL A 36 6.44 8.56 13.86
CA VAL A 36 7.51 7.67 13.40
C VAL A 36 8.39 8.35 12.34
N GLY A 37 7.78 9.06 11.38
CA GLY A 37 8.51 9.81 10.37
C GLY A 37 9.37 10.93 10.96
N TYR A 38 8.83 11.69 11.92
CA TYR A 38 9.54 12.77 12.60
C TYR A 38 10.75 12.25 13.38
N PHE A 39 10.57 11.23 14.23
CA PHE A 39 11.67 10.64 14.99
C PHE A 39 12.69 9.90 14.11
N GLY A 40 12.24 9.27 13.02
CA GLY A 40 13.13 8.68 12.03
C GLY A 40 14.04 9.73 11.39
N TYR A 41 13.48 10.87 10.98
CA TYR A 41 14.26 11.98 10.43
C TYR A 41 15.24 12.58 11.44
N LEU A 42 14.83 12.76 12.70
CA LEU A 42 15.73 13.22 13.77
C LEU A 42 16.89 12.25 14.04
N THR A 43 16.66 10.95 13.91
CA THR A 43 17.66 9.92 14.21
C THR A 43 18.74 9.84 13.13
N PHE A 44 18.35 9.85 11.85
CA PHE A 44 19.30 9.67 10.73
C PHE A 44 19.81 11.00 10.15
N GLY A 45 19.08 12.09 10.37
CA GLY A 45 19.40 13.41 9.84
C GLY A 45 19.03 13.57 8.36
N SER A 46 19.19 14.79 7.86
CA SER A 46 18.82 15.16 6.49
C SER A 46 19.62 14.38 5.44
N GLY A 47 18.92 13.77 4.49
CA GLY A 47 19.51 13.11 3.32
C GLY A 47 20.16 11.74 3.56
N LYS A 48 20.11 11.21 4.79
CA LYS A 48 20.68 9.89 5.15
C LYS A 48 19.64 8.87 5.58
N VAL A 49 18.35 9.19 5.43
CA VAL A 49 17.26 8.27 5.78
C VAL A 49 17.16 7.19 4.69
N PRO A 50 17.41 5.91 5.01
CA PRO A 50 17.21 4.83 4.06
C PRO A 50 15.71 4.60 3.79
N SER A 51 15.40 4.00 2.64
CA SER A 51 14.05 3.60 2.27
C SER A 51 13.40 2.67 3.29
N ASP A 52 14.19 1.74 3.84
CA ASP A 52 13.82 0.92 4.99
C ASP A 52 14.54 1.44 6.23
N ILE A 53 13.78 2.05 7.14
CA ILE A 53 14.29 2.64 8.39
C ILE A 53 15.08 1.62 9.22
N LEU A 54 14.69 0.33 9.21
CA LEU A 54 15.39 -0.69 9.98
C LEU A 54 16.79 -0.97 9.45
N GLN A 55 17.03 -0.79 8.15
CA GLN A 55 18.35 -0.95 7.55
C GLN A 55 19.31 0.18 7.94
N GLY A 56 18.78 1.32 8.39
CA GLY A 56 19.60 2.45 8.85
C GLY A 56 20.30 2.19 10.18
N TYR A 57 19.78 1.27 10.99
CA TYR A 57 20.36 0.95 12.29
C TYR A 57 21.49 -0.06 12.14
N THR A 58 22.74 0.41 12.28
CA THR A 58 23.94 -0.44 12.27
C THR A 58 24.20 -1.14 13.62
N GLU A 59 23.54 -0.70 14.68
CA GLU A 59 23.76 -1.24 16.02
C GLU A 59 23.17 -2.64 16.19
N LYS A 60 24.00 -3.59 16.66
CA LYS A 60 23.60 -4.96 17.04
C LYS A 60 22.80 -4.99 18.34
N SER A 61 21.80 -4.11 18.50
CA SER A 61 20.96 -4.11 19.69
C SER A 61 19.96 -5.27 19.66
N THR A 62 19.72 -5.88 20.82
CA THR A 62 18.69 -6.93 20.98
C THR A 62 17.32 -6.42 20.54
N VAL A 63 17.04 -5.14 20.77
CA VAL A 63 15.78 -4.47 20.39
C VAL A 63 15.57 -4.47 18.87
N LEU A 64 16.59 -4.14 18.07
CA LEU A 64 16.51 -4.18 16.61
C LEU A 64 16.22 -5.59 16.11
N THR A 65 16.89 -6.59 16.69
CA THR A 65 16.68 -8.00 16.31
C THR A 65 15.25 -8.45 16.61
N VAL A 66 14.72 -8.11 17.79
CA VAL A 66 13.33 -8.39 18.16
C VAL A 66 12.35 -7.69 17.20
N ALA A 67 12.62 -6.44 16.81
CA ALA A 67 11.78 -5.72 15.84
C ALA A 67 11.76 -6.38 14.46
N ILE A 68 12.92 -6.83 13.94
CA ILE A 68 13.01 -7.55 12.67
C ILE A 68 12.22 -8.86 12.72
N ILE A 69 12.36 -9.63 13.81
CA ILE A 69 11.61 -10.87 14.00
C ILE A 69 10.11 -10.60 14.06
N ALA A 70 9.67 -9.57 14.78
CA ALA A 70 8.26 -9.21 14.87
C ALA A 70 7.66 -8.83 13.50
N ILE A 71 8.39 -8.07 12.69
CA ILE A 71 7.98 -7.72 11.32
C ILE A 71 7.94 -8.97 10.42
N ALA A 72 8.91 -9.87 10.54
CA ALA A 72 8.94 -11.12 9.80
C ALA A 72 7.73 -12.01 10.12
N VAL A 73 7.41 -12.19 11.41
CA VAL A 73 6.23 -12.96 11.86
C VAL A 73 4.94 -12.30 11.36
N LYS A 74 4.82 -10.97 11.47
CA LYS A 74 3.66 -10.23 10.96
C LYS A 74 3.49 -10.38 9.45
N ASN A 75 4.57 -10.35 8.67
CA ASN A 75 4.49 -10.55 7.22
C ASN A 75 4.14 -12.00 6.88
N PHE A 76 4.70 -12.98 7.59
CA PHE A 76 4.38 -14.40 7.40
C PHE A 76 2.89 -14.69 7.63
N THR A 77 2.28 -14.12 8.68
CA THR A 77 0.86 -14.31 8.96
C THR A 77 -0.05 -13.53 8.01
N THR A 78 0.40 -12.37 7.51
CA THR A 78 -0.41 -11.52 6.60
C THR A 78 -0.38 -12.00 5.15
N TYR A 79 0.74 -12.58 4.69
CA TYR A 79 0.92 -13.05 3.30
C TYR A 79 -0.20 -13.97 2.79
N PRO A 80 -0.62 -15.05 3.50
CA PRO A 80 -1.66 -15.94 2.99
C PRO A 80 -3.03 -15.24 2.82
N ILE A 81 -3.33 -14.25 3.68
CA ILE A 81 -4.57 -13.48 3.59
C ILE A 81 -4.58 -12.61 2.32
N VAL A 82 -3.47 -11.92 2.04
CA VAL A 82 -3.35 -11.07 0.84
C VAL A 82 -3.34 -11.91 -0.43
N LEU A 83 -2.61 -13.04 -0.42
CA LEU A 83 -2.57 -13.99 -1.54
C LEU A 83 -3.97 -14.54 -1.85
N TYR A 84 -4.76 -14.87 -0.82
CA TYR A 84 -6.14 -15.32 -0.99
C TYR A 84 -6.99 -14.27 -1.70
N CYS A 85 -6.97 -13.01 -1.22
CA CYS A 85 -7.71 -11.91 -1.83
C CYS A 85 -7.25 -11.61 -3.26
N GLY A 86 -5.94 -11.63 -3.52
CA GLY A 86 -5.38 -11.40 -4.85
C GLY A 86 -5.77 -12.49 -5.85
N ARG A 87 -5.74 -13.76 -5.42
CA ARG A 87 -6.19 -14.89 -6.24
C ARG A 87 -7.67 -14.78 -6.58
N ASP A 88 -8.51 -14.48 -5.58
CA ASP A 88 -9.96 -14.34 -5.77
C ASP A 88 -10.28 -13.22 -6.78
N ALA A 89 -9.61 -12.08 -6.66
CA ALA A 89 -9.73 -10.97 -7.60
C ALA A 89 -9.28 -11.33 -9.02
N LEU A 90 -8.14 -12.02 -9.19
CA LEU A 90 -7.67 -12.47 -10.51
C LEU A 90 -8.64 -13.46 -11.15
N LEU A 91 -9.08 -14.48 -10.41
CA LEU A 91 -9.98 -15.49 -10.93
C LEU A 91 -11.35 -14.91 -11.32
N GLY A 92 -11.81 -13.90 -10.56
CA GLY A 92 -13.01 -13.13 -10.91
C GLY A 92 -12.87 -12.38 -12.24
N ILE A 93 -11.69 -11.83 -12.56
CA ILE A 93 -11.43 -11.16 -13.84
C ILE A 93 -11.41 -12.16 -15.01
N PHE A 94 -10.78 -13.33 -14.82
CA PHE A 94 -10.68 -14.34 -15.88
C PHE A 94 -11.93 -15.25 -15.99
N ASN A 95 -12.93 -15.06 -15.12
CA ASN A 95 -14.15 -15.86 -15.03
C ASN A 95 -13.89 -17.39 -15.01
N VAL A 96 -12.77 -17.79 -14.41
CA VAL A 96 -12.33 -19.20 -14.34
C VAL A 96 -12.93 -19.85 -13.09
N ASN A 97 -13.67 -20.94 -13.29
CA ASN A 97 -14.30 -21.67 -12.20
C ASN A 97 -13.26 -22.27 -11.23
N LEU A 98 -13.48 -21.99 -9.94
CA LEU A 98 -12.58 -22.33 -8.82
C LEU A 98 -12.49 -23.82 -8.51
N ASP A 99 -13.26 -24.71 -9.15
CA ASP A 99 -13.40 -26.11 -8.71
C ASP A 99 -12.19 -27.00 -8.97
N ARG A 100 -11.24 -26.56 -9.80
CA ARG A 100 -10.01 -27.33 -10.02
C ARG A 100 -8.94 -26.91 -9.02
N ILE A 101 -8.72 -27.74 -8.00
CA ILE A 101 -7.61 -27.62 -7.04
C ILE A 101 -6.27 -27.39 -7.75
N GLY A 102 -6.03 -28.04 -8.89
CA GLY A 102 -4.82 -27.84 -9.69
C GLY A 102 -4.63 -26.40 -10.18
N VAL A 103 -5.69 -25.71 -10.61
CA VAL A 103 -5.62 -24.30 -11.05
C VAL A 103 -5.27 -23.40 -9.86
N ARG A 104 -5.86 -23.65 -8.68
CA ARG A 104 -5.55 -22.89 -7.47
C ARG A 104 -4.07 -23.00 -7.10
N VAL A 105 -3.51 -24.21 -7.13
CA VAL A 105 -2.11 -24.47 -6.80
C VAL A 105 -1.18 -23.80 -7.82
N ILE A 106 -1.46 -23.92 -9.12
CA ILE A 106 -0.65 -23.32 -10.18
C ILE A 106 -0.63 -21.80 -10.06
N VAL A 107 -1.80 -21.15 -9.87
CA VAL A 107 -1.87 -19.68 -9.74
C VAL A 107 -1.10 -19.21 -8.51
N THR A 108 -1.22 -19.91 -7.38
CA THR A 108 -0.47 -19.57 -6.16
C THR A 108 1.03 -19.77 -6.34
N LEU A 109 1.48 -20.82 -7.02
CA LEU A 109 2.89 -21.04 -7.32
C LEU A 109 3.44 -19.95 -8.23
N ILE A 110 2.74 -19.60 -9.31
CA ILE A 110 3.13 -18.53 -10.22
C ILE A 110 3.23 -17.20 -9.46
N TRP A 111 2.25 -16.88 -8.61
CA TRP A 111 2.26 -15.67 -7.80
C TRP A 111 3.44 -15.64 -6.81
N PHE A 112 3.72 -16.77 -6.16
CA PHE A 112 4.85 -16.86 -5.24
C PHE A 112 6.17 -16.67 -5.98
N VAL A 113 6.38 -17.39 -7.09
CA VAL A 113 7.59 -17.30 -7.90
C VAL A 113 7.76 -15.89 -8.46
N SER A 114 6.70 -15.25 -8.95
CA SER A 114 6.79 -13.87 -9.44
C SER A 114 7.16 -12.88 -8.32
N SER A 115 6.58 -13.03 -7.13
CA SER A 115 6.94 -12.21 -5.97
C SER A 115 8.40 -12.41 -5.54
N LEU A 116 8.91 -13.66 -5.61
CA LEU A 116 10.29 -13.98 -5.31
C LEU A 116 11.26 -13.39 -6.34
N VAL A 117 10.92 -13.48 -7.63
CA VAL A 117 11.73 -12.89 -8.72
C VAL A 117 11.83 -11.38 -8.54
N ILE A 118 10.71 -10.70 -8.24
CA ILE A 118 10.72 -9.25 -7.98
C ILE A 118 11.61 -8.92 -6.78
N ALA A 119 11.54 -9.70 -5.71
CA ALA A 119 12.37 -9.49 -4.52
C ALA A 119 13.87 -9.69 -4.78
N ILE A 120 14.25 -10.55 -5.72
CA ILE A 120 15.64 -10.76 -6.13
C ILE A 120 16.12 -9.62 -7.04
N LEU A 121 15.26 -9.15 -7.95
CA LEU A 121 15.60 -8.12 -8.93
C LEU A 121 15.62 -6.70 -8.33
N VAL A 122 14.76 -6.42 -7.34
CA VAL A 122 14.58 -5.09 -6.75
C VAL A 122 14.91 -5.15 -5.26
N PRO A 123 16.15 -4.78 -4.86
CA PRO A 123 16.57 -4.82 -3.46
C PRO A 123 15.99 -3.69 -2.61
N ASP A 124 15.52 -2.61 -3.24
CA ASP A 124 14.95 -1.44 -2.57
C ASP A 124 13.42 -1.49 -2.54
N ILE A 125 12.83 -1.15 -1.38
CA ILE A 125 11.37 -1.14 -1.22
C ILE A 125 10.70 0.10 -1.84
N SER A 126 11.45 1.19 -2.05
CA SER A 126 10.92 2.47 -2.52
C SER A 126 10.24 2.41 -3.89
N PRO A 127 10.86 1.85 -4.96
CA PRO A 127 10.23 1.81 -6.28
C PRO A 127 8.91 1.01 -6.26
N VAL A 128 8.86 -0.07 -5.47
CA VAL A 128 7.66 -0.91 -5.33
C VAL A 128 6.55 -0.15 -4.62
N ILE A 129 6.86 0.56 -3.52
CA ILE A 129 5.89 1.37 -2.79
C ILE A 129 5.40 2.55 -3.65
N ASN A 130 6.29 3.21 -4.39
CA ASN A 130 5.93 4.30 -5.29
C ASN A 130 5.00 3.82 -6.40
N LEU A 131 5.30 2.67 -7.03
CA LEU A 131 4.43 2.06 -8.03
C LEU A 131 3.04 1.74 -7.46
N LEU A 132 2.97 1.12 -6.28
CA LEU A 132 1.69 0.85 -5.61
C LEU A 132 0.95 2.15 -5.26
N GLY A 133 1.68 3.22 -4.92
CA GLY A 133 1.15 4.56 -4.70
C GLY A 133 0.46 5.14 -5.94
N THR A 134 1.03 4.95 -7.13
CA THR A 134 0.40 5.41 -8.39
C THR A 134 -0.97 4.76 -8.60
N LEU A 135 -1.04 3.42 -8.44
CA LEU A 135 -2.28 2.67 -8.57
C LEU A 135 -3.29 3.11 -7.50
N SER A 136 -2.82 3.29 -6.26
CA SER A 136 -3.65 3.76 -5.15
C SER A 136 -4.25 5.15 -5.42
N ALA A 137 -3.48 6.09 -5.98
CA ALA A 137 -3.97 7.43 -6.32
C ALA A 137 -5.14 7.38 -7.32
N ILE A 138 -5.10 6.46 -8.29
CA ILE A 138 -6.21 6.25 -9.23
C ILE A 138 -7.46 5.77 -8.49
N PHE A 139 -7.33 4.79 -7.59
CA PHE A 139 -8.48 4.24 -6.85
C PHE A 139 -9.05 5.20 -5.79
N ILE A 140 -8.21 6.02 -5.16
CA ILE A 140 -8.63 6.93 -4.08
C ILE A 140 -9.22 8.24 -4.62
N PHE A 141 -8.70 8.78 -5.72
CA PHE A 141 -9.13 10.08 -6.23
C PHE A 141 -9.90 9.99 -7.55
N VAL A 142 -9.34 9.31 -8.54
CA VAL A 142 -9.90 9.29 -9.91
C VAL A 142 -11.20 8.49 -9.95
N LEU A 143 -11.22 7.27 -9.42
CA LEU A 143 -12.41 6.41 -9.43
C LEU A 143 -13.63 7.06 -8.73
N PRO A 144 -13.54 7.51 -7.45
CA PRO A 144 -14.68 8.17 -6.81
C PRO A 144 -15.02 9.52 -7.45
N GLY A 145 -14.04 10.23 -8.02
CA GLY A 145 -14.27 11.46 -8.79
C GLY A 145 -15.14 11.21 -10.03
N ILE A 146 -14.84 10.17 -10.81
CA ILE A 146 -15.64 9.77 -11.98
C ILE A 146 -17.03 9.31 -11.54
N CYS A 147 -17.13 8.47 -10.51
CA CYS A 147 -18.42 8.01 -9.99
C CYS A 147 -19.29 9.17 -9.51
N LEU A 148 -18.70 10.16 -8.81
CA LEU A 148 -19.41 11.36 -8.36
C LEU A 148 -19.89 12.19 -9.55
N LEU A 149 -19.05 12.40 -10.56
CA LEU A 149 -19.41 13.14 -11.78
C LEU A 149 -20.57 12.47 -12.51
N GLN A 150 -20.49 11.14 -12.73
CA GLN A 150 -21.56 10.37 -13.38
C GLN A 150 -22.86 10.42 -12.58
N ASN A 151 -22.80 10.29 -11.25
CA ASN A 151 -23.99 10.34 -10.41
C ASN A 151 -24.74 11.67 -10.55
N ILE A 152 -24.00 12.79 -10.57
CA ILE A 152 -24.61 14.13 -10.68
C ILE A 152 -25.20 14.34 -12.07
N LEU A 153 -24.49 13.96 -13.13
CA LEU A 153 -24.97 14.09 -14.51
C LEU A 153 -26.22 13.25 -14.79
N LEU A 154 -26.32 12.06 -14.18
CA LEU A 154 -27.51 11.21 -14.28
C LEU A 154 -28.69 11.76 -13.48
N LYS A 155 -28.43 12.40 -12.34
CA LYS A 155 -29.49 12.89 -11.46
C LYS A 155 -30.07 14.22 -11.91
N ASP A 156 -29.23 15.15 -12.36
CA ASP A 156 -29.61 16.53 -12.70
C ASP A 156 -28.83 17.01 -13.94
N PRO A 157 -29.21 16.59 -15.17
CA PRO A 157 -28.48 16.90 -16.39
C PRO A 157 -28.46 18.39 -16.73
N GLU A 158 -29.48 19.15 -16.33
CA GLU A 158 -29.58 20.59 -16.57
C GLU A 158 -28.90 21.45 -15.47
N LEU A 159 -28.24 20.82 -14.49
CA LEU A 159 -27.46 21.49 -13.43
C LEU A 159 -28.24 22.62 -12.68
N TYR A 160 -29.54 22.46 -12.49
CA TYR A 160 -30.40 23.51 -11.92
C TYR A 160 -29.96 23.98 -10.51
N LEU A 161 -29.43 23.06 -9.68
CA LEU A 161 -28.96 23.41 -8.33
C LEU A 161 -27.49 23.85 -8.32
N ASN A 162 -27.20 25.01 -7.70
CA ASN A 162 -25.84 25.46 -7.43
C ASN A 162 -25.00 24.44 -6.64
N LYS A 163 -25.64 23.65 -5.77
CA LYS A 163 -24.97 22.55 -5.04
C LYS A 163 -24.39 21.50 -5.98
N ASN A 164 -25.12 21.13 -7.03
CA ASN A 164 -24.67 20.14 -8.01
C ASN A 164 -23.55 20.72 -8.86
N ARG A 165 -23.63 22.01 -9.21
CA ARG A 165 -22.56 22.72 -9.90
C ARG A 165 -21.26 22.73 -9.09
N LEU A 166 -21.34 22.99 -7.77
CA LEU A 166 -20.19 22.91 -6.87
C LEU A 166 -19.64 21.48 -6.75
N LEU A 167 -20.51 20.48 -6.66
CA LEU A 167 -20.09 19.08 -6.60
C LEU A 167 -19.42 18.60 -7.89
N ILE A 168 -19.83 19.10 -9.06
CA ILE A 168 -19.15 18.82 -10.34
C ILE A 168 -17.75 19.41 -10.34
N VAL A 169 -17.60 20.68 -9.92
CA VAL A 169 -16.27 21.31 -9.79
C VAL A 169 -15.39 20.50 -8.83
N PHE A 170 -15.95 20.05 -7.71
CA PHE A 170 -15.24 19.19 -6.76
C PHE A 170 -14.85 17.83 -7.37
N ALA A 171 -15.73 17.19 -8.14
CA ALA A 171 -15.44 15.94 -8.84
C ALA A 171 -14.30 16.12 -9.86
N ILE A 172 -14.34 17.19 -10.65
CA ILE A 172 -13.28 17.53 -11.60
C ILE A 172 -11.96 17.77 -10.87
N LEU A 173 -11.98 18.50 -9.75
CA LEU A 173 -10.80 18.72 -8.91
C LEU A 173 -10.21 17.40 -8.40
N LEU A 174 -11.03 16.47 -7.93
CA LEU A 174 -10.56 15.15 -7.49
C LEU A 174 -9.89 14.37 -8.63
N ILE A 175 -10.49 14.37 -9.82
CA ILE A 175 -9.93 13.69 -10.99
C ILE A 175 -8.61 14.31 -11.41
N THR A 176 -8.53 15.64 -11.50
CA THR A 176 -7.31 16.34 -11.93
C THR A 176 -6.19 16.19 -10.91
N LEU A 177 -6.49 16.33 -9.62
CA LEU A 177 -5.54 16.08 -8.53
C LEU A 177 -5.04 14.64 -8.56
N GLY A 178 -5.94 13.66 -8.70
CA GLY A 178 -5.58 12.25 -8.78
C GLY A 178 -4.69 11.92 -9.97
N ALA A 179 -5.01 12.45 -11.15
CA ALA A 179 -4.21 12.30 -12.36
C ALA A 179 -2.83 12.95 -12.21
N PHE A 180 -2.76 14.14 -11.60
CA PHE A 180 -1.51 14.84 -11.34
C PHE A 180 -0.61 14.04 -10.38
N VAL A 181 -1.14 13.62 -9.23
CA VAL A 181 -0.39 12.82 -8.24
C VAL A 181 0.09 11.51 -8.86
N CYS A 182 -0.77 10.82 -9.61
CA CYS A 182 -0.39 9.61 -10.32
C CYS A 182 0.77 9.86 -11.30
N GLY A 183 0.71 10.95 -12.08
CA GLY A 183 1.78 11.33 -13.00
C GLY A 183 3.10 11.62 -12.29
N VAL A 184 3.08 12.39 -11.19
CA VAL A 184 4.29 12.73 -10.42
C VAL A 184 4.94 11.48 -9.84
N VAL A 185 4.16 10.63 -9.16
CA VAL A 185 4.69 9.41 -8.53
C VAL A 185 5.16 8.39 -9.58
N PHE A 186 4.49 8.32 -10.74
CA PHE A 186 4.92 7.48 -11.84
C PHE A 186 6.27 7.93 -12.41
N MET A 187 6.44 9.24 -12.61
CA MET A 187 7.73 9.81 -13.05
C MET A 187 8.85 9.55 -12.04
N GLN A 188 8.56 9.67 -10.73
CA GLN A 188 9.52 9.32 -9.68
C GLN A 188 9.90 7.84 -9.74
N THR A 189 8.91 6.95 -9.91
CA THR A 189 9.16 5.51 -10.03
C THR A 189 10.02 5.17 -11.25
N LEU A 190 9.78 5.82 -12.40
CA LEU A 190 10.60 5.63 -13.60
C LEU A 190 12.04 6.10 -13.38
N GLN A 191 12.26 7.21 -12.67
CA GLN A 191 13.59 7.68 -12.33
C GLN A 191 14.31 6.72 -11.39
N ASP A 192 13.60 6.19 -10.39
CA ASP A 192 14.14 5.21 -9.44
C ASP A 192 14.50 3.89 -10.14
N LEU A 193 13.69 3.44 -11.10
CA LEU A 193 13.97 2.22 -11.89
C LEU A 193 15.13 2.39 -12.89
N TYR A 194 15.27 3.57 -13.50
CA TYR A 194 16.34 3.83 -14.46
C TYR A 194 17.71 4.01 -13.79
N LYS A 195 17.73 4.45 -12.52
CA LYS A 195 18.97 4.51 -11.73
C LYS A 195 19.27 3.15 -11.09
N THR A 196 20.18 2.35 -11.66
CA THR A 196 20.87 1.28 -10.93
C THR A 196 22.37 1.25 -11.24
N PRO A 197 23.30 0.97 -10.29
CA PRO A 197 23.20 0.98 -8.83
C PRO A 197 24.19 2.00 -8.18
N SER A 198 23.76 2.78 -7.19
CA SER A 198 24.69 3.54 -6.33
C SER A 198 24.81 2.85 -4.97
N LYS A 199 25.93 2.11 -4.81
CA LYS A 199 26.47 1.52 -3.57
C LYS A 199 25.45 0.86 -2.63
N SER A 200 25.36 -0.45 -2.75
CA SER A 200 24.91 -1.35 -1.68
C SER A 200 25.55 -0.98 -0.34
N LEU A 201 24.77 -0.41 0.58
CA LEU A 201 25.01 -0.66 2.01
C LEU A 201 24.80 -2.18 2.21
N PRO A 202 25.58 -2.84 3.09
CA PRO A 202 25.55 -4.30 3.18
C PRO A 202 24.13 -4.74 3.52
N LEU A 203 23.56 -5.59 2.66
CA LEU A 203 22.32 -6.31 2.96
C LEU A 203 22.49 -6.99 4.32
N VAL A 204 21.73 -6.54 5.31
CA VAL A 204 21.58 -7.22 6.59
C VAL A 204 20.81 -8.50 6.31
N THR A 205 21.54 -9.54 5.86
CA THR A 205 21.01 -10.90 5.80
C THR A 205 20.81 -11.37 7.24
N GLY A 206 19.64 -11.06 7.82
CA GLY A 206 19.30 -11.36 9.21
C GLY A 206 19.49 -12.83 9.59
N PHE A 207 19.44 -13.74 8.61
CA PHE A 207 19.67 -15.18 8.83
C PHE A 207 21.14 -15.56 9.07
N ARG A 208 22.10 -14.86 8.47
CA ARG A 208 23.54 -15.10 8.71
C ARG A 208 23.98 -14.51 10.05
N GLN A 209 23.36 -13.40 10.45
CA GLN A 209 23.63 -12.68 11.69
C GLN A 209 23.04 -13.35 12.94
N PHE A 210 21.87 -14.00 12.80
CA PHE A 210 21.28 -14.81 13.88
C PHE A 210 22.16 -16.02 14.26
N LYS A 211 22.82 -16.64 13.26
CA LYS A 211 23.77 -17.74 13.49
C LYS A 211 25.02 -17.27 14.24
N GLU A 212 25.53 -16.08 13.94
CA GLU A 212 26.70 -15.51 14.64
C GLU A 212 26.37 -15.05 16.06
N SER A 213 25.15 -14.58 16.33
CA SER A 213 24.73 -14.16 17.67
C SER A 213 24.40 -15.32 18.62
N LEU A 214 24.23 -16.54 18.11
CA LEU A 214 24.05 -17.78 18.89
C LEU A 214 25.37 -18.53 19.15
N CYS A 215 26.50 -18.04 18.61
CA CYS A 215 27.84 -18.62 18.81
C CYS A 215 28.70 -17.81 19.80
N VAL A 216 28.08 -17.16 20.78
CA VAL A 216 28.77 -16.58 21.96
C VAL A 216 28.36 -17.37 23.19
#